data_AF-A0AAD4KZA1-F1
#
_entry.id   AF-A0AAD4KZA1-F1
#
_cell.length_a   1.000
_cell.length_b   1.000
_cell.length_c   1.000
_cell.angle_alpha   90.00
_cell.angle_beta   90.00
_cell.angle_gamma   90.00
#
_symmetry.space_group_name_H-M   'P 1'
#
loop_
_entity.id
_entity.type
_entity.pdbx_description
1 polymer ?
#
loop_
_entity_poly.entity_id
_entity_poly.type
_entity_poly.pdbx_seq_one_letter_code
_entity_poly.pdbx_strand_id
1 'polypeptide(L)'
;MSSTEEPPYFDDAELLGKSVILLPDGQDPFNLDKLLESTRRVVKLSLDKKIVGGSHGSGFKVPKDVDYTGVHETQTKSLQVETGDELSKELDTNASLSGSYSGVSAEASAKYSYHTSLNKSNYYGVVSLSHVSFLLTLHRSSIVKDNIESSFISSARKLPEWKDSAIPDEDTYSRYREFFETWGTHSKTELEAQIKAEYNGVASVKGEASVKHTEEYKRYINTRKHTALVKGGDPGLNTDLSNSPDDAEKFSAWADSIKDTTANDAISISVIDIGEVLKEAKEVSDQSISKRLKNALGYFNSFQLIKGNGFIRSIHDSQLDFDLSLSGLPGTKVLLEKFETDNPSISLEKKSSTHWKLVSGASPNIEPGQWGFDALISAPPLPVNVKIVKNYSLQFDSKADEKPKSGGPKYGEPTYVEIPDYGLQLNFAQGGGPYVHTKRGQKETKYQVDSFFSPGEYP
;
A
#
# COMPACT_ATOMS: atom_id res chain seq x y z
N MET A 1 9.88 39.84 -39.62
CA MET A 1 9.31 40.06 -38.27
C MET A 1 9.31 38.72 -37.58
N SER A 2 9.85 38.60 -36.36
CA SER A 2 9.65 37.38 -35.59
C SER A 2 8.25 37.43 -34.98
N SER A 3 7.47 36.38 -35.11
CA SER A 3 6.29 36.19 -34.27
C SER A 3 6.77 35.85 -32.87
N THR A 4 6.54 36.74 -31.91
CA THR A 4 6.65 36.40 -30.48
C THR A 4 5.49 35.49 -30.13
N GLU A 5 5.66 34.21 -30.43
CA GLU A 5 4.79 33.13 -30.01
C GLU A 5 4.66 33.16 -28.50
N GLU A 6 3.43 33.05 -27.99
CA GLU A 6 3.17 33.23 -26.56
C GLU A 6 3.67 31.98 -25.81
N PRO A 7 4.43 32.12 -24.70
CA PRO A 7 4.89 31.00 -23.89
C PRO A 7 3.81 29.93 -23.63
N PRO A 8 4.08 28.62 -23.79
CA PRO A 8 3.12 27.57 -23.48
C PRO A 8 2.74 27.60 -21.99
N TYR A 9 1.57 27.05 -21.65
CA TYR A 9 1.21 26.80 -20.25
C TYR A 9 1.87 25.50 -19.79
N PHE A 10 2.35 25.47 -18.55
CA PHE A 10 2.85 24.24 -17.95
C PHE A 10 1.68 23.49 -17.29
N ASP A 11 1.08 22.55 -18.02
CA ASP A 11 -0.16 21.87 -17.59
C ASP A 11 -0.01 21.15 -16.25
N ASP A 12 1.15 20.57 -15.95
CA ASP A 12 1.41 19.87 -14.68
C ASP A 12 1.43 20.81 -13.45
N ALA A 13 1.49 22.14 -13.64
CA ALA A 13 1.22 23.09 -12.56
C ALA A 13 -0.21 22.94 -12.00
N GLU A 14 -1.16 22.40 -12.78
CA GLU A 14 -2.49 22.03 -12.30
C GLU A 14 -2.47 20.87 -11.30
N LEU A 15 -1.38 20.13 -11.11
CA LEU A 15 -1.29 19.11 -10.06
C LEU A 15 -1.19 19.72 -8.66
N LEU A 16 -0.62 20.92 -8.53
CA LEU A 16 -0.55 21.63 -7.26
C LEU A 16 -1.95 21.93 -6.71
N GLY A 17 -2.14 21.75 -5.40
CA GLY A 17 -3.44 21.91 -4.76
C GLY A 17 -4.48 20.82 -5.08
N LYS A 18 -4.14 19.80 -5.90
CA LYS A 18 -4.89 18.54 -5.96
C LYS A 18 -4.39 17.59 -4.87
N SER A 19 -5.26 16.68 -4.43
CA SER A 19 -4.95 15.71 -3.39
C SER A 19 -4.28 14.42 -3.91
N VAL A 20 -3.87 13.55 -2.97
CA VAL A 20 -3.50 12.14 -3.18
C VAL A 20 -4.13 11.24 -2.11
N ILE A 21 -4.30 9.95 -2.40
CA ILE A 21 -4.71 8.93 -1.42
C ILE A 21 -3.48 8.08 -1.05
N LEU A 22 -2.74 8.55 -0.05
CA LEU A 22 -1.74 7.73 0.64
C LEU A 22 -2.46 7.04 1.81
N LEU A 23 -2.93 5.81 1.56
CA LEU A 23 -3.55 4.91 2.53
C LEU A 23 -2.99 3.48 2.33
N PRO A 24 -2.83 2.68 3.41
CA PRO A 24 -2.32 1.29 3.40
C PRO A 24 -2.89 0.29 2.39
N ASP A 25 -4.09 0.55 1.88
CA ASP A 25 -4.84 -0.26 0.93
C ASP A 25 -5.33 0.58 -0.28
N GLY A 26 -4.72 1.75 -0.47
CA GLY A 26 -4.97 2.68 -1.56
C GLY A 26 -4.02 2.43 -2.74
N GLN A 27 -3.35 3.48 -3.18
CA GLN A 27 -2.38 3.40 -4.27
C GLN A 27 -0.98 3.07 -3.73
N ASP A 28 -0.25 2.24 -4.47
CA ASP A 28 1.17 1.96 -4.24
C ASP A 28 1.97 3.28 -4.29
N PRO A 29 2.69 3.67 -3.22
CA PRO A 29 3.45 4.92 -3.19
C PRO A 29 4.56 4.95 -4.26
N PHE A 30 5.05 3.80 -4.72
CA PHE A 30 6.04 3.71 -5.81
C PHE A 30 5.40 3.86 -7.20
N ASN A 31 4.07 3.92 -7.31
CA ASN A 31 3.36 4.13 -8.57
C ASN A 31 2.92 5.61 -8.69
N LEU A 32 3.90 6.48 -8.97
CA LEU A 32 3.66 7.92 -9.06
C LEU A 32 2.56 8.29 -10.07
N ASP A 33 2.43 7.57 -11.18
CA ASP A 33 1.42 7.87 -12.20
C ASP A 33 0.00 7.73 -11.67
N LYS A 34 -0.30 6.67 -10.91
CA LYS A 34 -1.58 6.53 -10.20
C LYS A 34 -1.80 7.63 -9.15
N LEU A 35 -0.74 8.08 -8.48
CA LEU A 35 -0.82 9.22 -7.57
C LEU A 35 -1.02 10.55 -8.31
N LEU A 36 -0.66 10.64 -9.60
CA LEU A 36 -0.95 11.79 -10.47
C LEU A 36 -2.35 11.75 -11.07
N GLU A 37 -2.86 10.57 -11.44
CA GLU A 37 -4.26 10.33 -11.79
C GLU A 37 -5.18 10.97 -10.75
N SER A 38 -5.95 11.97 -11.18
CA SER A 38 -6.33 13.03 -10.24
C SER A 38 -7.38 12.62 -9.23
N THR A 39 -7.06 12.77 -7.94
CA THR A 39 -8.08 13.06 -6.93
C THR A 39 -8.38 14.56 -6.85
N ARG A 40 -9.29 14.99 -5.97
CA ARG A 40 -9.95 16.31 -6.07
C ARG A 40 -9.00 17.50 -5.89
N ARG A 41 -9.38 18.64 -6.46
CA ARG A 41 -8.77 19.95 -6.15
C ARG A 41 -9.23 20.40 -4.76
N VAL A 42 -8.29 20.48 -3.81
CA VAL A 42 -8.50 20.95 -2.43
C VAL A 42 -8.16 22.44 -2.31
N VAL A 43 -7.09 22.88 -2.97
CA VAL A 43 -6.70 24.30 -3.06
C VAL A 43 -6.81 24.77 -4.52
N LYS A 44 -7.46 25.92 -4.71
CA LYS A 44 -7.60 26.63 -5.98
C LYS A 44 -6.33 27.40 -6.28
N LEU A 45 -5.88 27.28 -7.52
CA LEU A 45 -4.78 28.06 -8.08
C LEU A 45 -5.32 29.37 -8.64
N SER A 46 -4.45 30.38 -8.74
CA SER A 46 -4.76 31.67 -9.34
C SER A 46 -5.16 31.54 -10.81
N LEU A 47 -6.22 32.26 -11.21
CA LEU A 47 -6.58 32.44 -12.62
C LEU A 47 -5.59 33.39 -13.35
N ASP A 48 -5.00 34.36 -12.64
CA ASP A 48 -3.85 35.12 -13.16
C ASP A 48 -2.66 34.15 -13.34
N LYS A 49 -1.97 34.26 -14.47
CA LYS A 49 -0.76 33.50 -14.79
C LYS A 49 0.47 34.41 -14.86
N LYS A 50 1.65 33.89 -14.47
CA LYS A 50 2.97 34.53 -14.61
C LYS A 50 3.88 33.68 -15.50
N ILE A 51 4.83 34.31 -16.18
CA ILE A 51 5.83 33.60 -17.01
C ILE A 51 7.05 33.32 -16.13
N VAL A 52 7.58 32.09 -16.22
CA VAL A 52 8.74 31.59 -15.46
C VAL A 52 9.69 30.80 -16.38
N GLY A 53 10.89 30.49 -15.88
CA GLY A 53 11.79 29.51 -16.52
C GLY A 53 12.38 29.88 -17.88
N GLY A 54 13.04 31.04 -18.02
CA GLY A 54 13.78 31.34 -19.25
C GLY A 54 14.65 32.60 -19.19
N SER A 55 15.88 32.52 -19.71
CA SER A 55 16.82 33.65 -19.80
C SER A 55 16.55 34.60 -20.97
N HIS A 56 15.88 34.11 -22.03
CA HIS A 56 15.66 34.84 -23.29
C HIS A 56 14.19 34.79 -23.78
N GLY A 57 13.23 34.65 -22.86
CA GLY A 57 11.79 34.73 -23.17
C GLY A 57 11.11 33.42 -23.57
N SER A 58 11.87 32.35 -23.83
CA SER A 58 11.39 30.98 -24.05
C SER A 58 10.98 30.28 -22.75
N GLY A 59 10.11 30.92 -21.96
CA GLY A 59 9.62 30.39 -20.68
C GLY A 59 8.30 29.64 -20.79
N PHE A 60 7.70 29.38 -19.63
CA PHE A 60 6.37 28.77 -19.49
C PHE A 60 5.45 29.67 -18.66
N LYS A 61 4.15 29.63 -18.91
CA LYS A 61 3.13 30.22 -18.03
C LYS A 61 2.79 29.23 -16.90
N VAL A 62 2.75 29.72 -15.66
CA VAL A 62 2.23 29.03 -14.46
C VAL A 62 1.25 29.94 -13.71
N PRO A 63 0.40 29.43 -12.80
CA PRO A 63 -0.42 30.27 -11.93
C PRO A 63 0.44 31.24 -11.09
N LYS A 64 -0.09 32.44 -10.83
CA LYS A 64 0.61 33.51 -10.11
C LYS A 64 1.05 33.15 -8.70
N ASP A 65 0.33 32.22 -8.06
CA ASP A 65 0.54 31.65 -6.73
C ASP A 65 1.39 30.36 -6.71
N VAL A 66 1.86 29.89 -7.88
CA VAL A 66 2.85 28.82 -7.99
C VAL A 66 4.22 29.43 -8.22
N ASP A 67 5.14 29.27 -7.29
CA ASP A 67 6.52 29.74 -7.43
C ASP A 67 7.39 28.72 -8.19
N TYR A 68 8.44 29.24 -8.84
CA TYR A 68 9.36 28.49 -9.68
C TYR A 68 10.78 28.69 -9.17
N THR A 69 11.51 27.59 -9.00
CA THR A 69 12.94 27.60 -8.71
C THR A 69 13.65 26.72 -9.73
N GLY A 70 14.57 27.29 -10.53
CA GLY A 70 15.48 26.50 -11.35
C GLY A 70 16.54 25.85 -10.46
N VAL A 71 16.74 24.53 -10.62
CA VAL A 71 17.60 23.72 -9.75
C VAL A 71 18.77 23.15 -10.56
N HIS A 72 18.48 22.51 -11.69
CA HIS A 72 19.43 21.90 -12.62
C HIS A 72 20.44 20.92 -11.98
N GLU A 73 19.99 20.12 -11.00
CA GLU A 73 20.83 19.17 -10.24
C GLU A 73 20.49 17.71 -10.60
N THR A 74 21.51 16.88 -10.85
CA THR A 74 21.38 15.42 -10.88
C THR A 74 21.68 14.84 -9.49
N GLN A 75 20.74 14.06 -8.93
CA GLN A 75 20.87 13.35 -7.67
C GLN A 75 20.78 11.84 -7.87
N THR A 76 21.77 11.13 -7.34
CA THR A 76 21.84 9.67 -7.29
C THR A 76 21.72 9.21 -5.84
N LYS A 77 20.82 8.26 -5.57
CA LYS A 77 20.67 7.69 -4.23
C LYS A 77 20.57 6.18 -4.34
N SER A 78 21.39 5.45 -3.59
CA SER A 78 21.29 3.99 -3.47
C SER A 78 21.23 3.57 -2.01
N LEU A 79 20.35 2.62 -1.71
CA LEU A 79 20.05 2.13 -0.38
C LEU A 79 19.97 0.59 -0.42
N GLN A 80 20.58 -0.05 0.57
CA GLN A 80 20.56 -1.49 0.75
C GLN A 80 20.23 -1.80 2.20
N VAL A 81 19.24 -2.66 2.43
CA VAL A 81 18.69 -2.99 3.76
C VAL A 81 18.21 -4.44 3.78
N GLU A 82 18.26 -5.08 4.94
CA GLU A 82 18.02 -6.52 5.09
C GLU A 82 16.53 -6.87 5.16
N THR A 83 15.69 -5.90 5.55
CA THR A 83 14.24 -6.09 5.71
C THR A 83 13.41 -4.98 5.07
N GLY A 84 12.15 -5.31 4.73
CA GLY A 84 11.15 -4.32 4.32
C GLY A 84 10.76 -3.34 5.45
N ASP A 85 11.00 -3.71 6.72
CA ASP A 85 10.77 -2.82 7.87
C ASP A 85 11.88 -1.76 8.03
N GLU A 86 13.14 -2.12 7.76
CA GLU A 86 14.24 -1.16 7.62
C GLU A 86 13.99 -0.19 6.46
N LEU A 87 13.64 -0.70 5.27
CA LEU A 87 13.36 0.17 4.12
C LEU A 87 12.21 1.15 4.42
N SER A 88 11.13 0.65 5.04
CA SER A 88 10.01 1.51 5.45
C SER A 88 10.46 2.61 6.40
N LYS A 89 11.27 2.27 7.41
CA LYS A 89 11.78 3.21 8.41
C LYS A 89 12.70 4.27 7.80
N GLU A 90 13.61 3.91 6.90
CA GLU A 90 14.51 4.86 6.23
C GLU A 90 13.73 5.86 5.36
N LEU A 91 12.66 5.41 4.69
CA LEU A 91 11.78 6.29 3.93
C LEU A 91 10.88 7.16 4.83
N ASP A 92 10.22 6.56 5.84
CA ASP A 92 9.35 7.25 6.82
C ASP A 92 10.11 8.34 7.62
N THR A 93 11.42 8.17 7.84
CA THR A 93 12.27 9.13 8.58
C THR A 93 13.01 10.14 7.72
N ASN A 94 13.11 9.92 6.40
CA ASN A 94 13.85 10.79 5.51
C ASN A 94 13.06 11.13 4.24
N ALA A 95 12.35 12.26 4.27
CA ALA A 95 11.57 12.78 3.16
C ALA A 95 12.35 12.93 1.83
N SER A 96 13.68 13.12 1.87
CA SER A 96 14.52 13.20 0.66
C SER A 96 14.86 11.83 0.07
N LEU A 97 14.87 10.77 0.88
CA LEU A 97 14.91 9.38 0.36
C LEU A 97 13.53 8.97 -0.15
N SER A 98 12.48 9.25 0.62
CA SER A 98 11.06 9.08 0.25
C SER A 98 10.78 9.66 -1.15
N GLY A 99 11.09 10.96 -1.35
CA GLY A 99 10.87 11.68 -2.59
C GLY A 99 11.61 11.06 -3.79
N SER A 100 12.89 10.72 -3.63
CA SER A 100 13.67 10.11 -4.71
C SER A 100 13.24 8.67 -5.03
N TYR A 101 13.00 7.82 -4.04
CA TYR A 101 12.74 6.39 -4.29
C TYR A 101 11.30 6.07 -4.70
N SER A 102 10.32 6.91 -4.35
CA SER A 102 8.91 6.67 -4.66
C SER A 102 8.27 7.74 -5.54
N GLY A 103 8.95 8.88 -5.73
CA GLY A 103 8.32 10.08 -6.28
C GLY A 103 7.41 10.81 -5.27
N VAL A 104 7.39 10.42 -3.99
CA VAL A 104 6.57 11.06 -2.94
C VAL A 104 7.43 11.52 -1.78
N SER A 105 7.57 12.83 -1.63
CA SER A 105 8.06 13.52 -0.45
C SER A 105 6.87 13.87 0.46
N ALA A 106 7.04 13.80 1.77
CA ALA A 106 6.02 14.20 2.74
C ALA A 106 6.66 15.00 3.89
N GLU A 107 6.01 16.07 4.32
CA GLU A 107 6.45 16.81 5.51
C GLU A 107 6.36 15.92 6.78
N ALA A 108 7.16 16.19 7.81
CA ALA A 108 7.20 15.35 9.03
C ALA A 108 5.85 15.29 9.83
N SER A 109 4.85 16.06 9.42
CA SER A 109 3.45 16.00 9.86
C SER A 109 2.58 15.04 9.04
N ALA A 110 2.89 14.88 7.75
CA ALA A 110 2.24 14.09 6.72
C ALA A 110 2.70 12.62 6.80
N LYS A 111 2.32 11.97 7.90
CA LYS A 111 2.54 10.53 8.04
C LYS A 111 1.80 9.79 6.91
N TYR A 112 2.49 8.86 6.28
CA TYR A 112 1.94 7.68 5.64
C TYR A 112 2.81 6.48 6.07
N SER A 113 2.64 5.29 5.49
CA SER A 113 3.46 4.14 5.90
C SER A 113 3.81 3.21 4.75
N TYR A 114 5.10 3.08 4.47
CA TYR A 114 5.64 2.12 3.50
C TYR A 114 5.57 0.66 3.97
N HIS A 115 5.35 0.41 5.27
CA HIS A 115 5.23 -0.94 5.88
C HIS A 115 4.09 -1.80 5.29
N THR A 116 3.27 -1.22 4.40
CA THR A 116 2.14 -1.88 3.73
C THR A 116 2.47 -2.27 2.28
N SER A 117 3.48 -1.64 1.66
CA SER A 117 3.90 -1.93 0.29
C SER A 117 5.13 -2.86 0.24
N LEU A 118 5.75 -3.13 1.39
CA LEU A 118 7.04 -3.82 1.50
C LEU A 118 6.94 -5.12 2.30
N ASN A 119 7.58 -6.19 1.81
CA ASN A 119 7.63 -7.47 2.50
C ASN A 119 8.75 -7.46 3.55
N LYS A 120 8.38 -7.52 4.82
CA LYS A 120 9.29 -7.53 5.97
C LYS A 120 10.43 -8.55 5.85
N SER A 121 10.19 -9.72 5.23
CA SER A 121 11.17 -10.81 5.10
C SER A 121 12.08 -10.74 3.86
N ASN A 122 11.97 -9.71 3.02
CA ASN A 122 12.81 -9.54 1.83
C ASN A 122 13.98 -8.59 2.11
N TYR A 123 15.16 -8.93 1.57
CA TYR A 123 16.26 -7.98 1.37
C TYR A 123 15.91 -7.01 0.24
N TYR A 124 16.24 -5.72 0.41
CA TYR A 124 15.98 -4.68 -0.58
C TYR A 124 17.27 -3.97 -1.00
N GLY A 125 17.48 -3.84 -2.31
CA GLY A 125 18.39 -2.87 -2.91
C GLY A 125 17.58 -1.92 -3.78
N VAL A 126 17.57 -0.64 -3.44
CA VAL A 126 16.84 0.41 -4.17
C VAL A 126 17.85 1.41 -4.72
N VAL A 127 17.70 1.78 -5.99
CA VAL A 127 18.51 2.82 -6.63
C VAL A 127 17.55 3.80 -7.30
N SER A 128 17.70 5.07 -6.95
CA SER A 128 17.04 6.20 -7.59
C SER A 128 18.07 7.01 -8.36
N LEU A 129 17.69 7.37 -9.57
CA LEU A 129 18.30 8.39 -10.38
C LEU A 129 17.23 9.43 -10.70
N SER A 130 17.43 10.64 -10.19
CA SER A 130 16.59 11.80 -10.47
C SER A 130 17.48 12.96 -10.94
N HIS A 131 17.02 13.74 -11.91
CA HIS A 131 17.51 15.11 -12.06
C HIS A 131 16.32 16.05 -11.79
N VAL A 132 16.61 17.23 -11.28
CA VAL A 132 15.63 18.26 -10.98
C VAL A 132 16.03 19.51 -11.75
N SER A 133 15.40 19.72 -12.91
CA SER A 133 15.57 20.90 -13.77
C SER A 133 14.99 22.12 -13.07
N PHE A 134 13.78 22.00 -12.52
CA PHE A 134 13.13 23.00 -11.70
C PHE A 134 12.15 22.37 -10.70
N LEU A 135 11.83 23.16 -9.67
CA LEU A 135 10.82 22.90 -8.66
C LEU A 135 9.66 23.89 -8.85
N LEU A 136 8.42 23.40 -8.85
CA LEU A 136 7.21 24.22 -8.73
C LEU A 136 6.61 24.07 -7.34
N THR A 137 6.42 25.17 -6.61
CA THR A 137 5.93 25.18 -5.22
C THR A 137 4.64 26.00 -5.12
N LEU A 138 3.59 25.44 -4.50
CA LEU A 138 2.39 26.20 -4.15
C LEU A 138 2.70 27.14 -2.97
N HIS A 139 2.64 28.45 -3.20
CA HIS A 139 2.99 29.45 -2.19
C HIS A 139 2.05 29.36 -0.98
N ARG A 140 2.57 29.02 0.21
CA ARG A 140 1.75 28.74 1.41
C ARG A 140 0.78 29.85 1.81
N SER A 141 1.11 31.13 1.57
CA SER A 141 0.18 32.23 1.87
C SER A 141 -1.04 32.30 0.93
N SER A 142 -1.05 31.50 -0.15
CA SER A 142 -2.21 31.27 -1.02
C SER A 142 -3.13 30.17 -0.48
N ILE A 143 -2.74 29.42 0.55
CA ILE A 143 -3.58 28.47 1.29
C ILE A 143 -4.47 29.25 2.27
N VAL A 144 -5.33 30.10 1.70
CA VAL A 144 -6.35 30.89 2.41
C VAL A 144 -7.74 30.31 2.17
N LYS A 145 -8.65 30.65 3.08
CA LYS A 145 -10.03 30.15 3.13
C LYS A 145 -10.79 30.21 1.80
N ASP A 146 -10.68 31.31 1.06
CA ASP A 146 -11.42 31.52 -0.18
C ASP A 146 -10.83 30.71 -1.35
N ASN A 147 -9.54 30.34 -1.25
CA ASN A 147 -8.87 29.46 -2.20
C ASN A 147 -9.08 27.97 -1.85
N ILE A 148 -9.38 27.60 -0.61
CA ILE A 148 -9.76 26.23 -0.28
C ILE A 148 -11.16 25.92 -0.88
N GLU A 149 -11.36 24.69 -1.33
CA GLU A 149 -12.66 24.28 -1.87
C GLU A 149 -13.74 24.20 -0.78
N SER A 150 -14.80 24.98 -0.98
CA SER A 150 -15.92 25.18 -0.06
C SER A 150 -16.64 23.88 0.34
N SER A 151 -16.76 22.94 -0.61
CA SER A 151 -17.38 21.64 -0.42
C SER A 151 -16.49 20.68 0.39
N PHE A 152 -15.16 20.80 0.29
CA PHE A 152 -14.22 20.09 1.16
C PHE A 152 -14.34 20.56 2.62
N ILE A 153 -14.32 21.88 2.87
CA ILE A 153 -14.55 22.45 4.21
C ILE A 153 -15.90 21.99 4.78
N SER A 154 -16.94 22.02 3.94
CA SER A 154 -18.31 21.61 4.30
C SER A 154 -18.45 20.11 4.55
N SER A 155 -17.60 19.27 3.96
CA SER A 155 -17.50 17.84 4.27
C SER A 155 -16.75 17.62 5.58
N ALA A 156 -15.59 18.27 5.78
CA ALA A 156 -14.76 18.11 6.98
C ALA A 156 -15.50 18.52 8.26
N ARG A 157 -16.37 19.53 8.17
CA ARG A 157 -17.26 19.96 9.28
C ARG A 157 -18.37 18.97 9.64
N LYS A 158 -18.73 18.03 8.76
CA LYS A 158 -19.75 16.99 9.00
C LYS A 158 -19.19 15.71 9.61
N LEU A 159 -17.87 15.58 9.71
CA LEU A 159 -17.22 14.41 10.30
C LEU A 159 -17.56 14.32 11.81
N PRO A 160 -17.79 13.10 12.34
CA PRO A 160 -18.04 12.88 13.76
C PRO A 160 -16.81 13.19 14.62
N GLU A 161 -16.98 13.18 15.94
CA GLU A 161 -15.87 13.46 16.86
C GLU A 161 -14.87 12.29 16.92
N TRP A 162 -13.73 12.41 16.26
CA TRP A 162 -12.58 11.53 16.50
C TRP A 162 -11.94 11.85 17.87
N LYS A 163 -12.32 11.07 18.88
CA LYS A 163 -11.82 11.20 20.25
C LYS A 163 -10.32 10.90 20.32
N ASP A 164 -9.58 11.69 21.10
CA ASP A 164 -8.13 11.51 21.27
C ASP A 164 -7.79 10.11 21.78
N SER A 165 -6.79 9.48 21.17
CA SER A 165 -6.27 8.14 21.52
C SER A 165 -7.30 6.99 21.54
N ALA A 166 -8.54 7.22 21.10
CA ALA A 166 -9.55 6.19 21.00
C ALA A 166 -9.43 5.39 19.71
N ILE A 167 -9.63 4.08 19.82
CA ILE A 167 -10.05 3.27 18.68
C ILE A 167 -11.45 3.79 18.27
N PRO A 168 -11.70 4.10 16.99
CA PRO A 168 -13.00 4.57 16.54
C PRO A 168 -14.06 3.46 16.66
N ASP A 169 -15.34 3.82 16.59
CA ASP A 169 -16.39 2.89 16.19
C ASP A 169 -16.47 2.76 14.65
N GLU A 170 -17.25 1.79 14.13
CA GLU A 170 -17.30 1.50 12.70
C GLU A 170 -17.96 2.61 11.86
N ASP A 171 -18.91 3.38 12.41
CA ASP A 171 -19.54 4.53 11.71
C ASP A 171 -18.56 5.71 11.65
N THR A 172 -17.89 6.00 12.76
CA THR A 172 -16.78 6.96 12.81
C THR A 172 -15.67 6.59 11.82
N TYR A 173 -15.21 5.34 11.83
CA TYR A 173 -14.21 4.85 10.88
C TYR A 173 -14.67 5.01 9.42
N SER A 174 -15.89 4.54 9.10
CA SER A 174 -16.43 4.54 7.74
C SER A 174 -16.59 5.94 7.16
N ARG A 175 -17.02 6.93 7.95
CA ARG A 175 -17.16 8.32 7.49
C ARG A 175 -15.83 9.01 7.24
N TYR A 176 -14.82 8.74 8.07
CA TYR A 176 -13.46 9.23 7.82
C TYR A 176 -12.83 8.52 6.61
N ARG A 177 -13.12 7.23 6.41
CA ARG A 177 -12.71 6.47 5.23
C ARG A 177 -13.29 7.07 3.94
N GLU A 178 -14.61 7.21 3.86
CA GLU A 178 -15.32 7.82 2.73
C GLU A 178 -14.80 9.24 2.42
N PHE A 179 -14.53 10.03 3.46
CA PHE A 179 -13.95 11.36 3.33
C PHE A 179 -12.55 11.33 2.70
N PHE A 180 -11.64 10.48 3.19
CA PHE A 180 -10.29 10.36 2.64
C PHE A 180 -10.28 9.73 1.23
N GLU A 181 -11.21 8.83 0.90
CA GLU A 181 -11.39 8.31 -0.47
C GLU A 181 -11.98 9.37 -1.41
N THR A 182 -12.79 10.31 -0.90
CA THR A 182 -13.38 11.41 -1.70
C THR A 182 -12.41 12.57 -1.92
N TRP A 183 -11.64 12.95 -0.89
CA TRP A 183 -10.84 14.18 -0.84
C TRP A 183 -9.32 13.95 -0.73
N GLY A 184 -8.86 12.71 -0.69
CA GLY A 184 -7.47 12.35 -0.42
C GLY A 184 -7.09 12.48 1.07
N THR A 185 -5.91 11.95 1.41
CA THR A 185 -5.28 12.11 2.73
C THR A 185 -4.31 13.29 2.78
N HIS A 186 -3.76 13.71 1.64
CA HIS A 186 -2.76 14.76 1.54
C HIS A 186 -3.02 15.67 0.32
N SER A 187 -2.49 16.89 0.35
CA SER A 187 -2.49 17.83 -0.78
C SER A 187 -1.08 17.98 -1.36
N LYS A 188 -0.97 18.00 -2.70
CA LYS A 188 0.28 18.28 -3.42
C LYS A 188 0.67 19.74 -3.25
N THR A 189 1.90 19.99 -2.80
CA THR A 189 2.46 21.33 -2.55
C THR A 189 3.70 21.63 -3.37
N GLU A 190 4.45 20.63 -3.83
CA GLU A 190 5.62 20.83 -4.70
C GLU A 190 5.74 19.75 -5.78
N LEU A 191 6.40 20.04 -6.90
CA LEU A 191 6.64 19.13 -8.04
C LEU A 191 8.05 19.31 -8.64
N GLU A 192 8.73 18.23 -9.04
CA GLU A 192 10.06 18.22 -9.70
C GLU A 192 10.02 17.64 -11.14
N ALA A 193 10.97 17.98 -12.03
CA ALA A 193 11.07 17.52 -13.44
C ALA A 193 12.54 17.29 -13.92
N GLN A 194 12.83 16.48 -14.97
CA GLN A 194 14.15 15.82 -15.22
C GLN A 194 15.06 16.28 -16.40
N ILE A 195 16.34 15.81 -16.37
CA ILE A 195 17.27 15.30 -17.44
C ILE A 195 18.56 14.58 -16.85
N LYS A 196 18.80 13.26 -17.07
CA LYS A 196 20.13 12.49 -17.02
C LYS A 196 20.96 12.48 -15.67
N ALA A 197 21.83 11.54 -15.23
CA ALA A 197 22.28 10.12 -15.43
C ALA A 197 22.81 9.56 -14.05
N GLU A 198 23.14 8.25 -13.83
CA GLU A 198 23.15 7.61 -12.47
C GLU A 198 23.16 6.04 -12.27
N TYR A 199 23.41 5.17 -13.27
CA TYR A 199 23.64 3.70 -13.06
C TYR A 199 24.87 3.26 -13.87
N ASN A 200 25.91 2.56 -13.41
CA ASN A 200 27.16 2.58 -14.23
C ASN A 200 27.13 1.84 -15.58
N GLY A 201 27.74 2.47 -16.60
CA GLY A 201 27.38 2.38 -18.02
C GLY A 201 26.48 3.55 -18.45
N VAL A 202 25.48 3.81 -17.62
CA VAL A 202 24.52 4.93 -17.54
C VAL A 202 24.99 5.95 -16.47
N ALA A 203 26.31 6.17 -16.40
CA ALA A 203 27.08 6.90 -15.38
C ALA A 203 27.41 6.20 -14.03
N SER A 204 28.68 6.30 -13.68
CA SER A 204 29.37 6.36 -12.37
C SER A 204 29.13 5.40 -11.17
N VAL A 205 28.02 4.67 -10.97
CA VAL A 205 27.87 3.70 -9.83
C VAL A 205 28.81 2.47 -9.92
N LYS A 206 30.07 2.59 -9.49
CA LYS A 206 31.12 1.54 -9.65
C LYS A 206 30.84 0.26 -8.87
N GLY A 207 30.14 -0.69 -9.49
CA GLY A 207 30.14 -2.10 -9.09
C GLY A 207 31.38 -2.84 -9.57
N GLU A 208 31.88 -3.79 -8.78
CA GLU A 208 33.01 -4.65 -9.16
C GLU A 208 32.61 -5.64 -10.28
N ALA A 209 33.25 -5.52 -11.45
CA ALA A 209 32.97 -6.38 -12.60
C ALA A 209 33.29 -7.87 -12.35
N SER A 210 34.26 -8.15 -11.48
CA SER A 210 34.58 -9.48 -10.91
C SER A 210 33.35 -10.20 -10.38
N VAL A 211 32.47 -9.48 -9.68
CA VAL A 211 31.26 -10.05 -9.05
C VAL A 211 30.28 -10.58 -10.10
N LYS A 212 30.20 -9.97 -11.30
CA LYS A 212 29.28 -10.43 -12.36
C LYS A 212 29.54 -11.86 -12.84
N HIS A 213 30.70 -12.43 -12.54
CA HIS A 213 31.09 -13.78 -12.96
C HIS A 213 30.87 -14.88 -11.90
N THR A 214 30.51 -14.54 -10.67
CA THR A 214 30.34 -15.51 -9.57
C THR A 214 29.02 -16.29 -9.68
N GLU A 215 28.97 -17.48 -9.08
CA GLU A 215 27.73 -18.27 -9.02
C GLU A 215 26.71 -17.64 -8.05
N GLU A 216 27.19 -16.89 -7.06
CA GLU A 216 26.38 -16.08 -6.14
C GLU A 216 25.64 -14.98 -6.90
N TYR A 217 26.31 -14.27 -7.81
CA TYR A 217 25.69 -13.25 -8.65
C TYR A 217 24.69 -13.85 -9.65
N LYS A 218 25.04 -14.97 -10.31
CA LYS A 218 24.09 -15.69 -11.18
C LYS A 218 22.85 -16.15 -10.41
N ARG A 219 23.03 -16.66 -9.19
CA ARG A 219 21.93 -17.05 -8.30
C ARG A 219 21.07 -15.84 -7.94
N TYR A 220 21.68 -14.72 -7.55
CA TYR A 220 20.97 -13.47 -7.28
C TYR A 220 20.17 -12.95 -8.48
N ILE A 221 20.75 -12.93 -9.69
CA ILE A 221 20.03 -12.52 -10.91
C ILE A 221 18.86 -13.46 -11.21
N ASN A 222 19.00 -14.76 -10.94
CA ASN A 222 17.94 -15.76 -11.16
C ASN A 222 16.86 -15.81 -10.06
N THR A 223 17.11 -15.25 -8.86
CA THR A 223 16.13 -15.26 -7.75
C THR A 223 15.56 -13.89 -7.39
N ARG A 224 16.20 -12.77 -7.81
CA ARG A 224 15.67 -11.43 -7.57
C ARG A 224 14.35 -11.23 -8.31
N LYS A 225 13.38 -10.60 -7.65
CA LYS A 225 12.35 -9.85 -8.36
C LYS A 225 12.94 -8.48 -8.71
N HIS A 226 12.67 -8.00 -9.91
CA HIS A 226 13.20 -6.77 -10.45
C HIS A 226 12.09 -5.98 -11.12
N THR A 227 12.01 -4.70 -10.79
CA THR A 227 11.08 -3.73 -11.35
C THR A 227 11.85 -2.43 -11.52
N ALA A 228 11.69 -1.78 -12.67
CA ALA A 228 12.17 -0.44 -12.90
C ALA A 228 11.01 0.43 -13.39
N LEU A 229 10.96 1.65 -12.88
CA LEU A 229 10.04 2.69 -13.33
C LEU A 229 10.89 3.80 -13.96
N VAL A 230 10.58 4.12 -15.21
CA VAL A 230 11.14 5.28 -15.91
C VAL A 230 10.00 6.28 -16.10
N LYS A 231 10.29 7.57 -16.01
CA LYS A 231 9.29 8.64 -16.18
C LYS A 231 9.92 9.90 -16.77
N GLY A 232 9.18 10.59 -17.63
CA GLY A 232 9.70 11.67 -18.47
C GLY A 232 10.21 11.17 -19.82
N GLY A 233 10.37 12.08 -20.77
CA GLY A 233 10.94 11.81 -22.10
C GLY A 233 9.96 11.12 -23.06
N ASP A 234 10.51 10.50 -24.11
CA ASP A 234 9.73 9.74 -25.08
C ASP A 234 9.10 8.47 -24.44
N PRO A 235 7.78 8.26 -24.55
CA PRO A 235 7.11 7.10 -23.95
C PRO A 235 7.57 5.73 -24.47
N GLY A 236 8.04 5.65 -25.72
CA GLY A 236 8.61 4.44 -26.29
C GLY A 236 9.97 4.13 -25.66
N LEU A 237 10.87 5.12 -25.62
CA LEU A 237 12.21 4.96 -25.02
C LEU A 237 12.13 4.71 -23.50
N ASN A 238 11.14 5.32 -22.82
CA ASN A 238 10.78 5.01 -21.43
C ASN A 238 10.40 3.52 -21.29
N THR A 239 9.51 3.02 -22.14
CA THR A 239 9.07 1.62 -22.12
C THR A 239 10.25 0.66 -22.40
N ASP A 240 11.09 0.97 -23.39
CA ASP A 240 12.25 0.16 -23.73
C ASP A 240 13.28 0.11 -22.59
N LEU A 241 13.51 1.22 -21.90
CA LEU A 241 14.42 1.32 -20.76
C LEU A 241 13.86 0.66 -19.50
N SER A 242 12.56 0.79 -19.21
CA SER A 242 11.91 0.11 -18.07
C SER A 242 12.03 -1.42 -18.19
N ASN A 243 12.05 -1.95 -19.42
CA ASN A 243 12.30 -3.37 -19.71
C ASN A 243 13.80 -3.75 -19.69
N SER A 244 14.73 -2.81 -19.59
CA SER A 244 16.20 -3.05 -19.63
C SER A 244 16.98 -1.88 -18.99
N PRO A 245 16.86 -1.62 -17.68
CA PRO A 245 17.40 -0.39 -17.07
C PRO A 245 18.93 -0.40 -16.92
N ASP A 246 19.59 -1.54 -17.14
CA ASP A 246 21.04 -1.69 -17.22
C ASP A 246 21.60 -1.57 -18.65
N ASP A 247 20.77 -1.23 -19.63
CA ASP A 247 21.15 -0.95 -21.02
C ASP A 247 21.59 0.53 -21.18
N ALA A 248 22.87 0.72 -21.54
CA ALA A 248 23.48 2.03 -21.66
C ALA A 248 23.07 2.83 -22.90
N GLU A 249 22.69 2.15 -23.99
CA GLU A 249 22.29 2.81 -25.22
C GLU A 249 20.83 3.28 -25.12
N LYS A 250 19.94 2.42 -24.61
CA LYS A 250 18.55 2.77 -24.33
C LYS A 250 18.42 3.95 -23.37
N PHE A 251 19.18 3.95 -22.29
CA PHE A 251 19.16 5.06 -21.34
C PHE A 251 19.66 6.35 -21.99
N SER A 252 20.76 6.27 -22.76
CA SER A 252 21.32 7.44 -23.42
C SER A 252 20.28 8.07 -24.34
N ALA A 253 19.64 7.25 -25.19
CA ALA A 253 18.56 7.67 -26.07
C ALA A 253 17.35 8.25 -25.30
N TRP A 254 16.86 7.56 -24.25
CA TRP A 254 15.78 8.06 -23.40
C TRP A 254 16.12 9.44 -22.83
N ALA A 255 17.28 9.60 -22.21
CA ALA A 255 17.67 10.86 -21.58
C ALA A 255 18.08 11.96 -22.59
N ASP A 256 18.35 11.63 -23.87
CA ASP A 256 18.49 12.60 -24.97
C ASP A 256 17.13 13.01 -25.59
N SER A 257 16.06 12.28 -25.28
CA SER A 257 14.68 12.65 -25.67
C SER A 257 14.07 13.69 -24.74
N ILE A 258 14.49 13.72 -23.47
CA ILE A 258 14.13 14.78 -22.51
C ILE A 258 14.91 16.04 -22.87
N LYS A 259 14.21 17.16 -23.04
CA LYS A 259 14.79 18.46 -23.42
C LYS A 259 14.12 19.57 -22.62
N ASP A 260 14.82 20.70 -22.44
CA ASP A 260 14.33 21.86 -21.66
C ASP A 260 12.94 22.36 -22.08
N THR A 261 12.54 22.14 -23.34
CA THR A 261 11.25 22.54 -23.92
C THR A 261 10.17 21.45 -23.91
N THR A 262 10.47 20.25 -23.39
CA THR A 262 9.56 19.09 -23.36
C THR A 262 9.50 18.37 -22.00
N ALA A 263 10.17 18.89 -20.96
CA ALA A 263 10.17 18.34 -19.61
C ALA A 263 8.84 18.60 -18.86
N ASN A 264 7.76 17.99 -19.35
CA ASN A 264 6.38 18.27 -18.93
C ASN A 264 5.87 17.39 -17.77
N ASP A 265 6.60 16.34 -17.40
CA ASP A 265 6.17 15.35 -16.41
C ASP A 265 6.68 15.65 -14.98
N ALA A 266 5.78 15.68 -14.00
CA ALA A 266 6.15 15.65 -12.58
C ALA A 266 6.70 14.28 -12.17
N ILE A 267 7.97 14.25 -11.73
CA ILE A 267 8.74 13.05 -11.38
C ILE A 267 8.91 12.83 -9.87
N SER A 268 8.62 13.86 -9.08
CA SER A 268 8.34 13.73 -7.66
C SER A 268 7.25 14.74 -7.26
N ILE A 269 6.58 14.49 -6.13
CA ILE A 269 5.63 15.39 -5.49
C ILE A 269 5.98 15.53 -4.00
N SER A 270 6.00 16.75 -3.47
CA SER A 270 5.90 16.96 -2.01
C SER A 270 4.44 17.09 -1.61
N VAL A 271 4.05 16.50 -0.47
CA VAL A 271 2.68 16.53 0.04
C VAL A 271 2.57 16.92 1.51
N ILE A 272 1.46 17.58 1.87
CA ILE A 272 1.09 17.93 3.25
C ILE A 272 -0.23 17.28 3.67
N ASP A 273 -0.36 16.95 4.95
CA ASP A 273 -1.61 16.40 5.53
C ASP A 273 -2.79 17.34 5.24
N ILE A 274 -3.91 16.76 4.81
CA ILE A 274 -5.13 17.50 4.51
C ILE A 274 -5.75 18.18 5.76
N GLY A 275 -5.41 17.70 6.95
CA GLY A 275 -5.67 18.39 8.23
C GLY A 275 -4.79 19.63 8.47
N GLU A 276 -3.51 19.62 8.04
CA GLU A 276 -2.62 20.79 8.08
C GLU A 276 -3.06 21.88 7.08
N VAL A 277 -3.57 21.52 5.89
CA VAL A 277 -4.14 22.48 4.90
C VAL A 277 -5.24 23.35 5.55
N LEU A 278 -6.14 22.75 6.32
CA LEU A 278 -7.22 23.45 7.04
C LEU A 278 -6.74 24.31 8.21
N LYS A 279 -5.50 24.09 8.67
CA LYS A 279 -4.85 24.84 9.76
C LYS A 279 -4.02 26.01 9.24
N GLU A 280 -3.42 25.90 8.06
CA GLU A 280 -2.75 27.01 7.38
C GLU A 280 -3.75 28.09 6.95
N ALA A 281 -4.95 27.69 6.52
CA ALA A 281 -6.08 28.58 6.30
C ALA A 281 -6.70 29.06 7.63
N LYS A 282 -6.03 30.02 8.28
CA LYS A 282 -6.32 30.57 9.64
C LYS A 282 -7.76 31.02 9.92
N GLU A 283 -8.58 31.24 8.88
CA GLU A 283 -10.00 31.60 9.01
C GLU A 283 -10.97 30.42 8.87
N VAL A 284 -10.48 29.24 8.47
CA VAL A 284 -11.20 27.97 8.48
C VAL A 284 -10.89 27.17 9.73
N SER A 285 -9.72 27.43 10.34
CA SER A 285 -9.06 26.63 11.37
C SER A 285 -9.77 26.63 12.74
N ASP A 286 -10.96 26.06 12.78
CA ASP A 286 -11.35 25.22 13.91
C ASP A 286 -10.29 24.12 14.05
N GLN A 287 -9.36 24.33 14.98
CA GLN A 287 -8.22 23.43 15.21
C GLN A 287 -8.66 22.02 15.60
N SER A 288 -9.91 21.82 16.06
CA SER A 288 -10.47 20.50 16.29
C SER A 288 -10.65 19.71 15.00
N ILE A 289 -10.97 20.34 13.86
CA ILE A 289 -11.12 19.63 12.58
C ILE A 289 -9.76 19.13 12.10
N SER A 290 -8.76 20.01 12.09
CA SER A 290 -7.37 19.67 11.75
C SER A 290 -6.84 18.54 12.65
N LYS A 291 -7.00 18.66 13.97
CA LYS A 291 -6.58 17.64 14.93
C LYS A 291 -7.31 16.31 14.74
N ARG A 292 -8.63 16.32 14.53
CA ARG A 292 -9.42 15.09 14.31
C ARG A 292 -9.03 14.38 13.01
N LEU A 293 -8.79 15.12 11.93
CA LEU A 293 -8.27 14.54 10.67
C LEU A 293 -6.90 13.90 10.87
N LYS A 294 -5.99 14.59 11.56
CA LYS A 294 -4.64 14.09 11.85
C LYS A 294 -4.64 12.86 12.78
N ASN A 295 -5.53 12.83 13.78
CA ASN A 295 -5.77 11.66 14.63
C ASN A 295 -6.28 10.47 13.80
N ALA A 296 -7.27 10.71 12.92
CA ALA A 296 -7.84 9.68 12.06
C ALA A 296 -6.80 9.11 11.09
N LEU A 297 -6.08 9.98 10.37
CA LEU A 297 -5.00 9.60 9.46
C LEU A 297 -3.89 8.82 10.19
N GLY A 298 -3.55 9.23 11.42
CA GLY A 298 -2.65 8.48 12.29
C GLY A 298 -3.14 7.06 12.64
N TYR A 299 -4.45 6.84 12.79
CA TYR A 299 -5.03 5.51 12.95
C TYR A 299 -4.96 4.71 11.65
N PHE A 300 -5.36 5.28 10.51
CA PHE A 300 -5.26 4.61 9.20
C PHE A 300 -3.82 4.15 8.91
N ASN A 301 -2.83 5.03 9.09
CA ASN A 301 -1.42 4.72 8.82
C ASN A 301 -0.76 3.82 9.86
N SER A 302 -1.46 3.45 10.94
CA SER A 302 -0.98 2.42 11.87
C SER A 302 -1.12 1.01 11.30
N PHE A 303 -1.94 0.83 10.25
CA PHE A 303 -2.21 -0.48 9.67
C PHE A 303 -0.96 -1.07 9.02
N GLN A 304 -0.67 -2.32 9.38
CA GLN A 304 0.39 -3.13 8.80
C GLN A 304 -0.22 -4.16 7.85
N LEU A 305 0.49 -4.53 6.79
CA LEU A 305 0.16 -5.74 6.03
C LEU A 305 0.95 -6.92 6.60
N ILE A 306 0.22 -7.92 7.09
CA ILE A 306 0.76 -9.18 7.57
C ILE A 306 0.47 -10.22 6.49
N LYS A 307 1.50 -10.60 5.72
CA LYS A 307 1.42 -11.74 4.81
C LYS A 307 1.86 -13.02 5.52
N GLY A 308 1.09 -14.08 5.35
CA GLY A 308 1.41 -15.45 5.75
C GLY A 308 0.76 -16.46 4.82
N ASN A 309 0.92 -17.75 5.12
CA ASN A 309 0.18 -18.82 4.48
C ASN A 309 -0.58 -19.66 5.51
N GLY A 310 -1.72 -20.18 5.09
CA GLY A 310 -2.55 -21.09 5.86
C GLY A 310 -2.65 -22.44 5.17
N PHE A 311 -2.62 -23.52 5.96
CA PHE A 311 -2.79 -24.88 5.47
C PHE A 311 -3.91 -25.59 6.21
N ILE A 312 -4.94 -26.00 5.46
CA ILE A 312 -5.94 -26.97 5.92
C ILE A 312 -5.40 -28.35 5.60
N ARG A 313 -5.48 -29.28 6.56
CA ARG A 313 -5.27 -30.71 6.29
C ARG A 313 -6.53 -31.50 6.61
N SER A 314 -7.00 -32.31 5.65
CA SER A 314 -7.97 -33.38 5.94
C SER A 314 -7.26 -34.71 6.08
N ILE A 315 -7.83 -35.56 6.93
CA ILE A 315 -7.42 -36.96 7.12
C ILE A 315 -8.57 -37.92 6.72
N HIS A 316 -9.68 -37.37 6.22
CA HIS A 316 -10.87 -38.11 5.76
C HIS A 316 -11.50 -37.47 4.50
N ASP A 317 -12.22 -38.26 3.70
CA ASP A 317 -12.83 -37.85 2.41
C ASP A 317 -14.08 -36.95 2.55
N SER A 318 -14.39 -36.49 3.77
CA SER A 318 -15.53 -35.61 4.04
C SER A 318 -15.35 -34.25 3.39
N GLN A 319 -16.41 -33.70 2.79
CA GLN A 319 -16.47 -32.29 2.45
C GLN A 319 -16.20 -31.43 3.70
N LEU A 320 -15.30 -30.44 3.57
CA LEU A 320 -14.95 -29.54 4.66
C LEU A 320 -15.47 -28.14 4.38
N ASP A 321 -16.04 -27.55 5.42
CA ASP A 321 -16.65 -26.22 5.43
C ASP A 321 -16.10 -25.49 6.67
N PHE A 322 -15.38 -24.39 6.45
CA PHE A 322 -14.80 -23.57 7.51
C PHE A 322 -15.20 -22.10 7.32
N ASP A 323 -15.67 -21.46 8.39
CA ASP A 323 -15.74 -20.01 8.49
C ASP A 323 -14.47 -19.49 9.16
N LEU A 324 -13.63 -18.77 8.41
CA LEU A 324 -12.56 -17.93 8.93
C LEU A 324 -13.12 -16.53 9.18
N SER A 325 -13.08 -16.08 10.43
CA SER A 325 -13.53 -14.75 10.83
C SER A 325 -12.47 -14.04 11.66
N LEU A 326 -12.19 -12.77 11.38
CA LEU A 326 -11.44 -11.89 12.28
C LEU A 326 -12.40 -11.00 13.05
N SER A 327 -12.29 -11.01 14.38
CA SER A 327 -12.72 -9.87 15.19
C SER A 327 -11.50 -8.99 15.43
N GLY A 328 -11.35 -7.99 14.57
CA GLY A 328 -10.36 -6.92 14.65
C GLY A 328 -11.01 -5.57 14.95
N LEU A 329 -10.21 -4.51 14.89
CA LEU A 329 -10.67 -3.13 15.08
C LEU A 329 -11.22 -2.57 13.75
N PRO A 330 -12.05 -1.51 13.77
CA PRO A 330 -12.66 -0.97 12.55
C PRO A 330 -11.66 -0.72 11.44
N GLY A 331 -12.02 -1.19 10.24
CA GLY A 331 -11.15 -1.20 9.07
C GLY A 331 -10.31 -2.45 8.85
N THR A 332 -10.22 -3.39 9.80
CA THR A 332 -9.44 -4.63 9.62
C THR A 332 -9.93 -5.42 8.39
N LYS A 333 -9.02 -5.95 7.57
CA LYS A 333 -9.33 -6.70 6.33
C LYS A 333 -8.52 -7.99 6.23
N VAL A 334 -9.11 -8.99 5.58
CA VAL A 334 -8.42 -10.19 5.08
C VAL A 334 -8.67 -10.29 3.59
N LEU A 335 -7.59 -10.52 2.84
CA LEU A 335 -7.64 -11.13 1.53
C LEU A 335 -7.09 -12.55 1.64
N LEU A 336 -7.86 -13.54 1.19
CA LEU A 336 -7.39 -14.90 0.97
C LEU A 336 -7.19 -15.12 -0.52
N GLU A 337 -6.01 -15.60 -0.89
CA GLU A 337 -5.67 -15.98 -2.26
C GLU A 337 -5.40 -17.48 -2.30
N LYS A 338 -5.94 -18.17 -3.31
CA LYS A 338 -5.73 -19.61 -3.47
C LYS A 338 -4.29 -19.84 -3.90
N PHE A 339 -3.55 -20.64 -3.14
CA PHE A 339 -2.23 -21.08 -3.54
C PHE A 339 -2.35 -22.01 -4.76
N GLU A 340 -1.47 -21.87 -5.76
CA GLU A 340 -1.41 -22.81 -6.89
C GLU A 340 -0.81 -24.14 -6.43
N THR A 341 -1.68 -25.00 -5.91
CA THR A 341 -1.43 -26.44 -5.78
C THR A 341 -2.16 -27.18 -6.90
N ASP A 342 -1.62 -28.31 -7.35
CA ASP A 342 -2.24 -29.19 -8.37
C ASP A 342 -3.59 -29.81 -7.96
N ASN A 343 -4.09 -29.51 -6.75
CA ASN A 343 -5.35 -30.00 -6.23
C ASN A 343 -6.44 -28.90 -6.31
N PRO A 344 -7.27 -28.86 -7.37
CA PRO A 344 -8.16 -27.73 -7.66
C PRO A 344 -9.35 -27.60 -6.68
N SER A 345 -9.51 -28.50 -5.72
CA SER A 345 -10.75 -28.74 -4.98
C SER A 345 -11.22 -27.63 -4.02
N ILE A 346 -10.38 -26.72 -3.52
CA ILE A 346 -10.87 -25.62 -2.64
C ILE A 346 -11.48 -24.45 -3.42
N SER A 347 -12.62 -23.97 -2.92
CA SER A 347 -13.23 -22.68 -3.23
C SER A 347 -13.16 -21.74 -2.02
N LEU A 348 -12.92 -20.46 -2.27
CA LEU A 348 -12.88 -19.39 -1.27
C LEU A 348 -14.04 -18.42 -1.55
N GLU A 349 -14.94 -18.24 -0.59
CA GLU A 349 -16.11 -17.37 -0.70
C GLU A 349 -16.02 -16.22 0.32
N LYS A 350 -15.83 -14.99 -0.15
CA LYS A 350 -15.75 -13.81 0.71
C LYS A 350 -17.14 -13.43 1.24
N LYS A 351 -17.32 -13.40 2.56
CA LYS A 351 -18.57 -12.98 3.23
C LYS A 351 -18.55 -11.51 3.65
N SER A 352 -17.40 -11.00 4.08
CA SER A 352 -17.18 -9.58 4.41
C SER A 352 -15.71 -9.17 4.18
N SER A 353 -15.28 -8.01 4.69
CA SER A 353 -13.86 -7.65 4.79
C SER A 353 -13.08 -8.57 5.74
N THR A 354 -13.71 -9.11 6.78
CA THR A 354 -13.08 -9.90 7.85
C THR A 354 -13.50 -11.36 7.89
N HIS A 355 -14.54 -11.76 7.15
CA HIS A 355 -15.12 -13.09 7.15
C HIS A 355 -15.03 -13.73 5.76
N TRP A 356 -14.39 -14.89 5.70
CA TRP A 356 -14.27 -15.76 4.53
C TRP A 356 -14.80 -17.15 4.87
N LYS A 357 -15.49 -17.77 3.92
CA LYS A 357 -15.88 -19.16 3.97
C LYS A 357 -14.99 -19.98 3.05
N LEU A 358 -14.42 -21.06 3.55
CA LEU A 358 -13.53 -21.97 2.83
C LEU A 358 -14.25 -23.31 2.68
N VAL A 359 -14.49 -23.73 1.44
CA VAL A 359 -15.22 -24.96 1.14
C VAL A 359 -14.36 -25.84 0.23
N SER A 360 -14.01 -27.05 0.69
CA SER A 360 -13.47 -28.08 -0.20
C SER A 360 -14.61 -28.69 -1.00
N GLY A 361 -14.36 -28.94 -2.29
CA GLY A 361 -15.23 -29.72 -3.16
C GLY A 361 -15.09 -31.20 -2.83
N ALA A 362 -16.22 -31.90 -2.71
CA ALA A 362 -16.22 -33.35 -2.60
C ALA A 362 -15.76 -33.95 -3.95
N SER A 363 -14.58 -34.57 -3.95
CA SER A 363 -14.12 -35.43 -5.03
C SER A 363 -13.78 -36.80 -4.42
N PRO A 364 -14.37 -37.91 -4.91
CA PRO A 364 -14.34 -39.21 -4.23
C PRO A 364 -12.98 -39.93 -4.26
N ASN A 365 -11.94 -39.30 -4.81
CA ASN A 365 -10.60 -39.87 -5.00
C ASN A 365 -9.48 -38.93 -4.47
N ILE A 366 -9.77 -38.04 -3.50
CA ILE A 366 -8.73 -37.18 -2.91
C ILE A 366 -7.95 -37.96 -1.85
N GLU A 367 -6.70 -38.30 -2.13
CA GLU A 367 -5.75 -38.72 -1.07
C GLU A 367 -5.61 -37.62 0.00
N PRO A 368 -5.39 -37.96 1.29
CA PRO A 368 -5.39 -37.03 2.44
C PRO A 368 -4.67 -35.69 2.23
N GLY A 369 -5.43 -34.71 1.75
CA GLY A 369 -4.92 -33.47 1.17
C GLY A 369 -4.47 -32.45 2.20
N GLN A 370 -3.35 -31.79 1.89
CA GLN A 370 -2.99 -30.48 2.44
C GLN A 370 -3.29 -29.42 1.38
N TRP A 371 -4.16 -28.47 1.71
CA TRP A 371 -4.50 -27.35 0.82
C TRP A 371 -3.94 -26.05 1.39
N GLY A 372 -3.17 -25.33 0.58
CA GLY A 372 -2.61 -24.02 0.92
C GLY A 372 -3.50 -22.86 0.48
N PHE A 373 -3.46 -21.77 1.24
CA PHE A 373 -3.89 -20.44 0.83
C PHE A 373 -2.89 -19.39 1.31
N ASP A 374 -2.65 -18.37 0.52
CA ASP A 374 -1.98 -17.16 0.98
C ASP A 374 -3.00 -16.28 1.71
N ALA A 375 -2.57 -15.70 2.83
CA ALA A 375 -3.38 -14.78 3.62
C ALA A 375 -2.66 -13.44 3.74
N LEU A 376 -3.34 -12.37 3.32
CA LEU A 376 -2.90 -11.00 3.48
C LEU A 376 -3.88 -10.29 4.42
N ILE A 377 -3.43 -10.02 5.64
CA ILE A 377 -4.22 -9.35 6.67
C ILE A 377 -3.77 -7.88 6.76
N SER A 378 -4.73 -6.96 6.70
CA SER A 378 -4.50 -5.52 6.95
C SER A 378 -5.12 -5.17 8.30
N ALA A 379 -4.31 -4.77 9.27
CA ALA A 379 -4.76 -4.50 10.64
C ALA A 379 -3.87 -3.47 11.36
N PRO A 380 -4.42 -2.67 12.30
CA PRO A 380 -3.62 -1.81 13.18
C PRO A 380 -2.72 -2.66 14.12
N PRO A 381 -1.73 -2.07 14.81
CA PRO A 381 -0.71 -2.80 15.57
C PRO A 381 -1.22 -3.14 16.98
N LEU A 382 -2.37 -3.82 17.03
CA LEU A 382 -3.10 -4.21 18.23
C LEU A 382 -3.64 -5.64 18.05
N PRO A 383 -3.76 -6.46 19.11
CA PRO A 383 -4.08 -7.88 18.97
C PRO A 383 -5.39 -8.15 18.21
N VAL A 384 -5.29 -8.85 17.09
CA VAL A 384 -6.44 -9.32 16.31
C VAL A 384 -6.76 -10.76 16.72
N ASN A 385 -8.02 -11.02 17.03
CA ASN A 385 -8.48 -12.36 17.36
C ASN A 385 -8.93 -13.07 16.08
N VAL A 386 -8.20 -14.13 15.71
CA VAL A 386 -8.57 -15.03 14.61
C VAL A 386 -9.49 -16.11 15.17
N LYS A 387 -10.69 -16.23 14.60
CA LYS A 387 -11.67 -17.25 14.95
C LYS A 387 -11.97 -18.12 13.73
N ILE A 388 -11.61 -19.39 13.83
CA ILE A 388 -11.96 -20.42 12.85
C ILE A 388 -13.05 -21.30 13.43
N VAL A 389 -14.15 -21.46 12.69
CA VAL A 389 -15.25 -22.37 13.02
C VAL A 389 -15.33 -23.43 11.94
N LYS A 390 -15.25 -24.71 12.31
CA LYS A 390 -15.56 -25.82 11.40
C LYS A 390 -17.06 -26.07 11.41
N ASN A 391 -17.70 -25.93 10.25
CA ASN A 391 -19.10 -26.28 10.06
C ASN A 391 -19.22 -27.78 9.76
N TYR A 392 -20.26 -28.41 10.32
CA TYR A 392 -20.57 -29.82 10.11
C TYR A 392 -21.95 -29.94 9.45
N SER A 393 -21.97 -30.18 8.15
CA SER A 393 -23.16 -30.53 7.38
C SER A 393 -23.52 -32.01 7.58
N LEU A 394 -24.20 -32.34 8.67
CA LEU A 394 -24.77 -33.67 8.89
C LEU A 394 -25.92 -33.94 7.92
N GLN A 395 -25.60 -34.41 6.71
CA GLN A 395 -26.58 -35.04 5.82
C GLN A 395 -26.92 -36.43 6.34
N PHE A 396 -28.09 -36.56 6.97
CA PHE A 396 -28.67 -37.86 7.28
C PHE A 396 -29.29 -38.46 6.00
N ASP A 397 -28.57 -39.36 5.31
CA ASP A 397 -29.15 -40.11 4.18
C ASP A 397 -30.26 -41.03 4.72
N SER A 398 -31.50 -40.72 4.38
CA SER A 398 -32.71 -41.30 4.97
C SER A 398 -33.12 -42.61 4.27
N LYS A 399 -32.17 -43.55 4.17
CA LYS A 399 -32.38 -44.89 3.61
C LYS A 399 -32.27 -45.98 4.68
N ALA A 400 -33.20 -45.94 5.62
CA ALA A 400 -33.36 -46.92 6.69
C ALA A 400 -34.69 -47.68 6.55
N ASP A 401 -34.96 -48.23 5.35
CA ASP A 401 -36.20 -48.95 5.04
C ASP A 401 -36.12 -50.46 5.41
N GLU A 402 -35.59 -50.75 6.59
CA GLU A 402 -35.64 -52.07 7.21
C GLU A 402 -36.43 -52.03 8.53
N LYS A 403 -37.54 -52.78 8.58
CA LYS A 403 -38.39 -52.87 9.78
C LYS A 403 -37.67 -53.64 10.89
N PRO A 404 -37.48 -53.06 12.10
CA PRO A 404 -36.87 -53.78 13.21
C PRO A 404 -37.76 -54.95 13.65
N LYS A 405 -37.19 -56.16 13.71
CA LYS A 405 -37.87 -57.31 14.35
C LYS A 405 -37.90 -57.12 15.86
N SER A 406 -38.96 -57.60 16.49
CA SER A 406 -39.23 -57.41 17.92
C SER A 406 -38.17 -58.06 18.82
N GLY A 407 -37.33 -57.24 19.45
CA GLY A 407 -36.29 -57.66 20.39
C GLY A 407 -35.56 -56.44 20.97
N GLY A 408 -36.23 -55.72 21.87
CA GLY A 408 -35.79 -54.39 22.30
C GLY A 408 -34.51 -54.39 23.17
N PRO A 409 -33.45 -53.66 22.77
CA PRO A 409 -32.37 -53.30 23.67
C PRO A 409 -32.79 -52.12 24.58
N LYS A 410 -32.07 -51.91 25.68
CA LYS A 410 -32.17 -50.67 26.46
C LYS A 410 -31.63 -49.50 25.63
N TYR A 411 -32.23 -48.32 25.78
CA TYR A 411 -31.62 -47.09 25.28
C TYR A 411 -30.26 -46.90 25.95
N GLY A 412 -29.19 -46.97 25.16
CA GLY A 412 -27.90 -46.40 25.53
C GLY A 412 -27.95 -44.88 25.42
N GLU A 413 -27.08 -44.20 26.16
CA GLU A 413 -26.84 -42.77 25.99
C GLU A 413 -26.32 -42.50 24.56
N PRO A 414 -26.55 -41.31 23.99
CA PRO A 414 -26.07 -40.98 22.65
C PRO A 414 -24.54 -41.07 22.58
N THR A 415 -24.03 -42.08 21.88
CA THR A 415 -22.59 -42.27 21.67
C THR A 415 -22.02 -41.09 20.89
N TYR A 416 -21.35 -40.18 21.60
CA TYR A 416 -20.55 -39.14 20.98
C TYR A 416 -19.38 -39.78 20.23
N VAL A 417 -19.50 -39.87 18.92
CA VAL A 417 -18.37 -40.21 18.05
C VAL A 417 -17.44 -39.00 18.02
N GLU A 418 -16.41 -39.01 18.88
CA GLU A 418 -15.25 -38.15 18.66
C GLU A 418 -14.59 -38.58 17.34
N ILE A 419 -14.70 -37.73 16.33
CA ILE A 419 -13.89 -37.83 15.11
C ILE A 419 -12.60 -37.04 15.37
N PRO A 420 -11.44 -37.69 15.51
CA PRO A 420 -10.17 -36.98 15.72
C PRO A 420 -9.67 -36.34 14.42
N ASP A 421 -8.48 -35.73 14.50
CA ASP A 421 -7.58 -35.52 13.36
C ASP A 421 -8.05 -34.54 12.26
N TYR A 422 -8.22 -33.28 12.65
CA TYR A 422 -8.20 -32.12 11.74
C TYR A 422 -7.33 -31.00 12.32
N GLY A 423 -6.56 -30.33 11.47
CA GLY A 423 -5.76 -29.17 11.84
C GLY A 423 -5.77 -28.09 10.75
N LEU A 424 -5.92 -26.84 11.18
CA LEU A 424 -5.53 -25.67 10.41
C LEU A 424 -4.26 -25.10 11.05
N GLN A 425 -3.22 -24.90 10.25
CA GLN A 425 -2.01 -24.19 10.68
C GLN A 425 -1.90 -22.88 9.89
N LEU A 426 -1.77 -21.76 10.60
CA LEU A 426 -1.44 -20.46 10.02
C LEU A 426 0.03 -20.16 10.33
N ASN A 427 0.86 -20.03 9.30
CA ASN A 427 2.26 -19.66 9.42
C ASN A 427 2.45 -18.24 8.88
N PHE A 428 2.69 -17.30 9.79
CA PHE A 428 3.13 -15.95 9.45
C PHE A 428 4.66 -15.92 9.41
N ALA A 429 5.25 -15.15 8.48
CA ALA A 429 6.67 -15.28 8.13
C ALA A 429 7.69 -14.70 9.14
N GLN A 430 7.24 -14.21 10.30
CA GLN A 430 8.12 -13.74 11.36
C GLN A 430 8.57 -14.90 12.24
N GLY A 431 9.88 -14.98 12.51
CA GLY A 431 10.52 -16.15 13.12
C GLY A 431 10.04 -16.42 14.54
N GLY A 432 9.57 -17.65 14.80
CA GLY A 432 9.02 -18.06 16.09
C GLY A 432 7.56 -18.50 16.03
N GLY A 433 7.19 -19.34 15.05
CA GLY A 433 5.81 -19.80 14.87
C GLY A 433 5.26 -20.55 16.09
N PRO A 434 4.07 -20.21 16.61
CA PRO A 434 3.46 -20.92 17.73
C PRO A 434 2.92 -22.29 17.29
N TYR A 435 3.53 -23.36 17.79
CA TYR A 435 2.99 -24.73 17.65
C TYR A 435 1.73 -24.89 18.51
N VAL A 436 0.55 -24.85 17.88
CA VAL A 436 -0.74 -25.02 18.58
C VAL A 436 -1.26 -26.45 18.44
N HIS A 437 -1.06 -27.28 19.47
CA HIS A 437 -1.84 -28.49 19.64
C HIS A 437 -3.25 -28.13 20.16
N THR A 438 -4.28 -28.44 19.38
CA THR A 438 -5.69 -28.29 19.81
C THR A 438 -6.01 -29.23 20.97
N LYS A 439 -6.39 -28.68 22.14
CA LYS A 439 -6.87 -29.48 23.27
C LYS A 439 -8.37 -29.80 23.12
N ARG A 440 -8.73 -31.04 23.48
CA ARG A 440 -10.11 -31.55 23.56
C ARG A 440 -11.06 -30.58 24.27
N GLY A 441 -12.25 -30.38 23.71
CA GLY A 441 -13.45 -29.98 24.47
C GLY A 441 -14.14 -28.66 24.11
N GLN A 442 -13.57 -27.79 23.27
CA GLN A 442 -14.22 -26.53 22.87
C GLN A 442 -14.71 -26.55 21.41
N LYS A 443 -15.94 -26.03 21.19
CA LYS A 443 -16.54 -25.81 19.86
C LYS A 443 -16.04 -24.54 19.16
N GLU A 444 -15.16 -23.79 19.79
CA GLU A 444 -14.64 -22.51 19.31
C GLU A 444 -13.16 -22.44 19.68
N THR A 445 -12.27 -22.44 18.69
CA THR A 445 -10.84 -22.19 18.92
C THR A 445 -10.57 -20.71 18.65
N LYS A 446 -10.23 -19.96 19.71
CA LYS A 446 -9.80 -18.57 19.60
C LYS A 446 -8.28 -18.52 19.52
N TYR A 447 -7.75 -17.87 18.50
CA TYR A 447 -6.33 -17.62 18.36
C TYR A 447 -6.09 -16.13 18.55
N GLN A 448 -5.34 -15.78 19.60
CA GLN A 448 -4.82 -14.44 19.80
C GLN A 448 -3.51 -14.33 19.03
N VAL A 449 -3.45 -13.45 18.03
CA VAL A 449 -2.19 -13.12 17.35
C VAL A 449 -1.56 -11.96 18.10
N ASP A 450 -0.69 -12.30 19.06
CA ASP A 450 0.10 -11.31 19.78
C ASP A 450 1.19 -10.74 18.88
N SER A 451 1.05 -9.46 18.53
CA SER A 451 2.13 -8.68 17.94
C SER A 451 3.21 -8.44 19.00
N PHE A 452 4.25 -9.27 19.02
CA PHE A 452 5.36 -9.21 19.98
C PHE A 452 6.23 -7.94 19.80
N PHE A 453 5.72 -6.81 20.29
CA PHE A 453 6.47 -5.58 20.48
C PHE A 453 6.50 -5.21 21.97
N SER A 454 7.46 -5.77 22.69
CA SER A 454 7.92 -5.14 23.93
C SER A 454 8.87 -3.99 23.55
N PRO A 455 8.70 -2.77 24.06
CA PRO A 455 9.70 -1.71 23.88
C PRO A 455 10.97 -2.12 24.64
N GLY A 456 11.96 -2.60 23.90
CA GLY A 456 13.23 -3.09 24.45
C GLY A 456 14.17 -1.94 24.83
N GLU A 457 14.02 -1.40 26.04
CA GLU A 457 15.14 -0.75 26.73
C GLU A 457 16.19 -1.82 27.07
N TYR A 458 17.37 -1.76 26.44
CA TYR A 458 18.61 -2.39 26.90
C TYR A 458 19.80 -1.46 26.59
N PRO A 459 20.90 -1.54 27.38
CA PRO A 459 21.85 -0.43 27.56
C PRO A 459 22.96 -0.32 26.50
#